data_AF-A0AAU5WJ86-F1
#
_entry.id   AF-A0AAU5WJ86-F1
#
_cell.length_a   1.000
_cell.length_b   1.000
_cell.length_c   1.000
_cell.angle_alpha   90.00
_cell.angle_beta   90.00
_cell.angle_gamma   90.00
#
_symmetry.space_group_name_H-M   'P 1'
#
loop_
_entity.id
_entity.type
_entity.pdbx_description
1 polymer ?
#
loop_
_entity_poly.entity_id
_entity_poly.type
_entity_poly.pdbx_seq_one_letter_code
_entity_poly.pdbx_strand_id
1 'polypeptide(L)' 'MTAAEAGDDRPSVFAVIPEFTVMHRPRGGWRAWHRVDHDLVIDQATWLDLEAACSAARVARNRRITTGRTRDAGS' A
#
# COMPACT_ATOMS: atom_id res chain seq x y z
N MET A 1 -8.96 38.34 -15.86
CA MET A 1 -8.66 37.82 -14.52
C MET A 1 -9.79 36.89 -14.17
N THR A 2 -9.63 35.58 -14.38
CA THR A 2 -10.71 34.61 -14.23
C THR A 2 -10.14 33.33 -13.65
N ALA A 3 -10.62 33.06 -12.43
CA ALA A 3 -10.56 31.85 -11.62
C ALA A 3 -9.34 30.94 -11.85
N ALA A 4 -8.41 30.97 -10.90
CA ALA A 4 -7.60 29.80 -10.59
C ALA A 4 -8.57 28.64 -10.37
N GLU A 5 -8.56 27.66 -11.28
CA GLU A 5 -9.24 26.40 -11.03
C GLU A 5 -8.64 25.85 -9.74
N ALA A 6 -9.46 25.82 -8.69
CA ALA A 6 -9.12 25.14 -7.46
C ALA A 6 -8.82 23.70 -7.88
N GLY A 7 -7.54 23.36 -7.88
CA GLY A 7 -7.07 22.02 -8.20
C GLY A 7 -7.93 21.05 -7.42
N ASP A 8 -8.59 20.14 -8.14
CA ASP A 8 -9.49 19.15 -7.60
C ASP A 8 -8.68 18.27 -6.62
N ASP A 9 -8.63 18.68 -5.35
CA ASP A 9 -7.86 18.04 -4.27
C ASP A 9 -8.62 16.81 -3.73
N ARG A 10 -9.32 16.14 -4.64
CA ARG A 10 -9.94 14.85 -4.38
C ARG A 10 -8.90 13.78 -4.70
N PRO A 11 -8.74 12.74 -3.87
CA PRO A 11 -7.89 11.60 -4.22
C PRO A 11 -8.50 10.87 -5.41
N SER A 12 -8.06 11.23 -6.63
CA SER A 12 -8.74 10.85 -7.88
C SER A 12 -8.32 9.50 -8.46
N VAL A 13 -7.45 8.71 -7.80
CA VAL A 13 -6.99 7.42 -8.33
C VAL A 13 -6.94 6.35 -7.24
N PHE A 14 -7.90 5.43 -7.30
CA PHE A 14 -7.81 4.12 -6.65
C PHE A 14 -7.14 3.15 -7.62
N ALA A 15 -5.82 3.13 -7.65
CA ALA A 15 -5.09 2.09 -8.37
C ALA A 15 -5.06 0.81 -7.52
N VAL A 16 -5.19 -0.35 -8.16
CA VAL A 16 -5.38 -1.62 -7.46
C VAL A 16 -4.04 -2.32 -7.30
N ILE A 17 -3.50 -2.31 -6.07
CA ILE A 17 -2.48 -3.27 -5.65
C ILE A 17 -3.21 -4.40 -4.90
N PRO A 18 -3.05 -5.68 -5.26
CA PRO A 18 -3.71 -6.80 -4.58
C PRO A 18 -3.45 -6.77 -3.07
N GLU A 19 -4.48 -7.03 -2.25
CA GLU A 19 -4.41 -7.00 -0.77
C GLU A 19 -4.21 -5.61 -0.14
N PHE A 20 -4.01 -4.56 -0.93
CA PHE A 20 -3.86 -3.20 -0.44
C PHE A 20 -4.99 -2.28 -0.92
N THR A 21 -5.29 -1.28 -0.12
CA THR A 21 -6.08 -0.10 -0.48
C THR A 21 -5.10 1.03 -0.73
N VAL A 22 -5.16 1.67 -1.90
CA VAL A 22 -4.20 2.69 -2.31
C VAL A 22 -4.89 4.04 -2.48
N MET A 23 -4.20 5.11 -2.09
CA MET A 23 -4.65 6.48 -2.20
C MET A 23 -3.49 7.39 -2.61
N HIS A 24 -3.77 8.35 -3.51
CA HIS A 24 -2.86 9.44 -3.82
C HIS A 24 -2.99 10.57 -2.78
N ARG A 25 -1.88 11.17 -2.35
CA ARG A 25 -1.89 12.23 -1.35
C ARG A 25 -1.95 13.63 -1.98
N PRO A 26 -2.67 14.59 -1.38
CA PRO A 26 -2.74 15.99 -1.82
C PRO A 26 -1.39 16.67 -2.11
N ARG A 27 -0.37 16.35 -1.30
CA ARG A 27 0.99 16.93 -1.41
C ARG A 27 1.94 16.09 -2.29
N GLY A 28 1.40 15.16 -3.06
CA GLY A 28 2.16 14.21 -3.86
C GLY A 28 2.50 12.92 -3.13
N GLY A 29 2.70 11.88 -3.94
CA GLY A 29 3.01 10.54 -3.50
C GLY A 29 1.79 9.69 -3.17
N TRP A 30 2.07 8.46 -2.78
CA TRP A 30 1.11 7.38 -2.67
C TRP A 30 1.18 6.73 -1.30
N ARG A 31 0.02 6.33 -0.80
CA ARG A 31 -0.12 5.57 0.44
C ARG A 31 -0.93 4.31 0.18
N ALA A 32 -0.41 3.18 0.67
CA ALA A 32 -1.06 1.88 0.62
C ALA A 32 -1.27 1.33 2.04
N TRP A 33 -2.42 0.69 2.25
CA TRP A 33 -2.89 0.18 3.54
C TRP A 33 -3.25 -1.28 3.31
N HIS A 34 -2.69 -2.22 4.05
CA HIS A 34 -3.04 -3.62 3.85
C HIS A 34 -4.48 -3.87 4.35
N ARG A 35 -5.27 -4.65 3.61
CA ARG A 35 -6.72 -4.83 3.87
C ARG A 35 -7.04 -5.67 5.10
N VAL A 36 -6.13 -6.56 5.48
CA VAL A 36 -6.25 -7.46 6.65
C VAL A 36 -5.36 -7.02 7.82
N ASP A 37 -4.08 -6.75 7.56
CA ASP A 37 -3.12 -6.22 8.54
C ASP A 37 -3.16 -4.69 8.56
N HIS A 38 -4.05 -4.11 9.35
CA HIS A 38 -4.27 -2.65 9.37
C HIS A 38 -3.06 -1.84 9.90
N ASP A 39 -2.11 -2.49 10.58
CA ASP A 39 -0.87 -1.85 11.04
C ASP A 39 0.17 -1.72 9.92
N LEU A 40 0.00 -2.48 8.82
CA LEU A 40 0.88 -2.41 7.66
C LEU A 40 0.46 -1.28 6.71
N VAL A 41 1.12 -0.13 6.90
CA VAL A 41 0.99 1.06 6.06
C VAL A 41 2.30 1.33 5.32
N ILE A 42 2.20 1.59 4.01
CA ILE A 42 3.33 1.85 3.13
C ILE A 42 3.14 3.22 2.48
N ASP A 43 4.12 4.10 2.63
CA ASP A 43 4.15 5.44 2.06
C ASP A 43 5.32 5.56 1.08
N GLN A 44 5.04 6.01 -0.15
CA GLN A 44 6.06 6.18 -1.19
C GLN A 44 5.84 7.44 -2.02
N ALA A 45 6.91 7.99 -2.59
CA ALA A 45 6.83 9.20 -3.41
C ALA A 45 6.30 8.93 -4.83
N THR A 46 6.58 7.74 -5.37
CA THR A 46 6.18 7.35 -6.73
C THR A 46 5.28 6.11 -6.71
N TRP A 47 4.54 5.89 -7.80
CA TRP A 47 3.71 4.69 -7.96
C TRP A 47 4.57 3.42 -8.00
N LEU A 48 5.68 3.45 -8.74
CA LEU A 48 6.55 2.29 -8.92
C LEU A 48 7.19 1.84 -7.59
N ASP A 49 7.63 2.79 -6.77
CA ASP A 49 8.18 2.49 -5.45
C ASP A 49 7.11 1.89 -4.52
N LEU A 50 5.86 2.40 -4.61
CA LEU A 50 4.74 1.87 -3.85
C LEU A 50 4.43 0.42 -4.25
N GLU A 51 4.35 0.15 -5.54
CA GLU A 51 4.08 -1.17 -6.08
C GLU A 51 5.16 -2.19 -5.67
N ALA A 52 6.43 -1.79 -5.77
CA ALA A 52 7.56 -2.61 -5.33
C ALA A 52 7.52 -2.89 -3.82
N ALA A 53 7.25 -1.87 -3.00
CA ALA A 53 7.18 -2.00 -1.54
C ALA A 53 6.01 -2.89 -1.09
N CYS A 54 4.82 -2.75 -1.68
CA CYS A 54 3.68 -3.62 -1.41
C CYS A 54 3.95 -5.08 -1.81
N SER A 55 4.59 -5.29 -2.96
CA SER A 55 4.99 -6.62 -3.41
C SER A 55 5.99 -7.28 -2.45
N ALA A 56 6.98 -6.53 -1.96
CA ALA A 56 7.93 -6.99 -0.97
C ALA A 56 7.25 -7.34 0.37
N ALA A 57 6.31 -6.50 0.82
CA ALA A 57 5.57 -6.74 2.06
C ALA A 57 4.72 -8.02 1.99
N ARG A 58 4.05 -8.26 0.85
CA ARG A 58 3.32 -9.51 0.60
C ARG A 58 4.23 -10.74 0.68
N VAL A 59 5.40 -10.69 0.06
CA VAL A 59 6.39 -11.79 0.13
C VAL A 59 6.85 -12.03 1.56
N ALA A 60 7.17 -10.97 2.31
CA ALA A 60 7.59 -11.09 3.71
C ALA A 60 6.50 -11.72 4.59
N ARG A 61 5.23 -11.33 4.40
CA ARG A 61 4.08 -11.90 5.10
C ARG A 61 3.89 -13.39 4.78
N ASN A 62 3.93 -13.76 3.51
CA ASN A 62 3.80 -15.17 3.10
C ASN A 62 4.92 -16.03 3.69
N ARG A 63 6.16 -15.51 3.73
CA ARG A 63 7.28 -16.19 4.41
C ARG A 63 7.02 -16.39 5.90
N ARG A 64 6.51 -15.38 6.61
CA ARG A 64 6.16 -15.51 8.04
C ARG A 64 5.09 -16.56 8.29
N ILE A 65 4.05 -16.62 7.46
CA ILE A 65 2.99 -17.64 7.58
C ILE A 65 3.57 -19.05 7.37
N THR A 66 4.42 -19.22 6.36
CA THR A 66 5.06 -20.51 6.09
C THR A 66 6.00 -20.94 7.22
N THR A 67 6.84 -20.04 7.75
CA THR A 67 7.76 -20.36 8.85
C THR A 67 7.05 -20.51 10.19
N GLY A 68 5.95 -19.79 10.42
CA GLY A 68 5.10 -19.97 11.60
C GLY A 68 4.45 -21.36 11.63
N ARG A 69 3.92 -21.81 10.48
CA ARG A 69 3.31 -23.15 10.35
C ARG A 69 4.29 -24.30 10.59
N THR A 70 5.58 -24.11 10.32
CA THR A 70 6.58 -25.17 10.57
C THR A 70 6.93 -25.38 12.03
N ARG A 71 6.57 -24.47 12.94
CA ARG A 71 6.93 -24.58 14.37
C ARG A 71 5.94 -25.40 15.20
N ASP A 72 4.70 -25.54 14.73
CA ASP A 72 3.66 -26.31 15.43
C ASP A 72 3.58 -27.79 15.02
N ALA A 73 4.34 -28.20 14.00
CA ALA A 73 4.32 -29.57 13.47
C ALA A 73 5.34 -30.52 14.13
N GLY A 74 5.92 -30.15 15.27
CA GLY A 74 6.92 -30.96 15.96
C GLY A 74 6.97 -30.65 17.46
N SER A 75 6.10 -31.30 18.23
CA SER A 75 6.24 -31.55 19.67
C SER A 75 5.60 -32.88 20.01
#